data_AF-Q22PE8-F1
#
_entry.id   AF-Q22PE8-F1
#
_cell.length_a   1.000
_cell.length_b   1.000
_cell.length_c   1.000
_cell.angle_alpha   90.00
_cell.angle_beta   90.00
_cell.angle_gamma   90.00
#
_symmetry.space_group_name_H-M   'P 1'
#
loop_
_entity.id
_entity.type
_entity.pdbx_description
1 polymer ?
#
loop_
_entity_poly.entity_id
_entity_poly.type
_entity_poly.pdbx_seq_one_letter_code
_entity_poly.pdbx_strand_id
1 'polypeptide(L)'
;MNKSILLIAFVLFAAYANAQTCGTNASSVSGTCLCNQGYYGTSAAQGQTCTQCPTGTTTAAPSTTSNTMAGADVSACTQCSANYQMTAVAAAAAAPAPAAAATCVACPNNSGNTGATVVGDLSQCNICKAGYYQTTAASTGVASACQQCPSGTSVAGSTSSTACTSSTTSSKMLFASLAILITSLLA
;
A
#
# COMPACT_ATOMS: atom_id res chain seq x y z
N MET A 1 51.88 3.24 -0.63
CA MET A 1 50.41 3.27 -0.80
C MET A 1 50.09 2.68 -2.16
N ASN A 2 49.31 1.59 -2.20
CA ASN A 2 49.14 0.80 -3.42
C ASN A 2 48.19 1.50 -4.39
N LYS A 3 48.63 1.82 -5.62
CA LYS A 3 47.84 2.59 -6.60
C LYS A 3 46.47 1.95 -6.90
N SER A 4 46.39 0.62 -6.83
CA SER A 4 45.15 -0.15 -7.01
C SER A 4 44.14 0.06 -5.87
N ILE A 5 44.59 0.31 -4.63
CA ILE A 5 43.69 0.59 -3.49
C ILE A 5 43.04 1.96 -3.66
N LEU A 6 43.79 2.95 -4.16
CA LEU A 6 43.28 4.29 -4.40
C LEU A 6 42.21 4.33 -5.51
N LEU A 7 42.39 3.53 -6.56
CA LEU A 7 41.40 3.37 -7.64
C LEU A 7 40.11 2.70 -7.16
N ILE A 8 40.22 1.62 -6.38
CA ILE A 8 39.03 0.92 -5.83
C ILE A 8 38.25 1.85 -4.89
N ALA A 9 38.95 2.57 -4.02
CA ALA A 9 38.32 3.55 -3.12
C ALA A 9 37.59 4.66 -3.91
N PHE A 10 38.18 5.15 -5.01
CA PHE A 10 37.57 6.19 -5.85
C PHE A 10 36.32 5.70 -6.59
N VAL A 11 36.34 4.47 -7.11
CA VAL A 11 35.16 3.88 -7.78
C VAL A 11 34.02 3.64 -6.79
N LEU A 12 34.32 3.19 -5.56
CA LEU A 12 33.32 3.01 -4.50
C LEU A 12 32.75 4.36 -4.02
N PHE A 13 33.58 5.39 -3.88
CA PHE A 13 33.13 6.74 -3.53
C PHE A 13 32.27 7.38 -4.63
N ALA A 14 32.64 7.19 -5.90
CA ALA A 14 31.85 7.65 -7.03
C ALA A 14 30.50 6.91 -7.12
N ALA A 15 30.48 5.60 -6.89
CA ALA A 15 29.23 4.83 -6.84
C ALA A 15 28.31 5.29 -5.70
N TYR A 16 28.88 5.65 -4.54
CA TYR A 16 28.13 6.18 -3.40
C TYR A 16 27.62 7.61 -3.64
N ALA A 17 28.43 8.48 -4.24
CA ALA A 17 28.04 9.86 -4.56
C ALA A 17 26.92 9.95 -5.61
N ASN A 18 26.79 8.93 -6.47
CA ASN A 18 25.77 8.86 -7.52
C ASN A 18 24.54 8.02 -7.12
N ALA A 19 24.50 7.46 -5.91
CA ALA A 19 23.30 6.82 -5.40
C ALA A 19 22.32 7.92 -4.97
N GLN A 20 21.32 8.20 -5.80
CA GLN A 20 20.23 9.11 -5.44
C GLN A 20 19.39 8.45 -4.33
N THR A 21 19.80 8.65 -3.09
CA THR A 21 19.05 8.22 -1.93
C THR A 21 17.90 9.19 -1.71
N CYS A 22 16.68 8.68 -1.72
CA CYS A 22 15.51 9.46 -1.34
C CYS A 22 15.39 9.53 0.18
N GLY A 23 14.55 10.46 0.64
CA GLY A 23 14.20 10.59 2.05
C GLY A 23 13.48 9.38 2.63
N THR A 24 13.20 9.41 3.93
CA THR A 24 12.41 8.36 4.60
C THR A 24 10.99 8.35 4.05
N ASN A 25 10.45 7.14 3.79
CA ASN A 25 9.16 6.92 3.15
C ASN A 25 9.06 7.50 1.72
N ALA A 26 10.18 7.56 1.01
CA ALA A 26 10.25 7.97 -0.38
C ALA A 26 11.02 6.96 -1.25
N SER A 27 10.72 6.96 -2.55
CA SER A 27 11.36 6.12 -3.56
C SER A 27 11.71 6.93 -4.80
N SER A 28 12.73 6.50 -5.54
CA SER A 28 13.08 7.08 -6.83
C SER A 28 12.16 6.53 -7.92
N VAL A 29 11.41 7.41 -8.57
CA VAL A 29 10.58 7.10 -9.72
C VAL A 29 11.12 7.90 -10.89
N SER A 30 11.68 7.21 -11.88
CA SER A 30 12.29 7.83 -13.07
C SER A 30 13.34 8.91 -12.74
N GLY A 31 14.16 8.68 -11.70
CA GLY A 31 15.21 9.61 -11.29
C GLY A 31 14.72 10.80 -10.45
N THR A 32 13.44 10.85 -10.08
CA THR A 32 12.89 11.83 -9.14
C THR A 32 12.51 11.14 -7.84
N CYS A 33 12.92 11.69 -6.70
CA CYS A 33 12.46 11.19 -5.42
C CYS A 33 11.03 11.66 -5.14
N LEU A 34 10.14 10.71 -4.87
CA LEU A 34 8.74 10.94 -4.55
C LEU A 34 8.38 10.22 -3.25
N CYS A 35 7.50 10.83 -2.45
CA CYS A 35 6.90 10.16 -1.31
C CYS A 35 6.17 8.89 -1.78
N ASN A 36 6.33 7.80 -1.03
CA ASN A 36 5.64 6.54 -1.32
C ASN A 36 4.13 6.74 -1.26
N GLN A 37 3.35 5.89 -1.95
CA GLN A 37 1.90 5.93 -1.85
C GLN A 37 1.48 5.77 -0.37
N GLY A 38 0.53 6.59 0.08
CA GLY A 38 0.11 6.64 1.49
C GLY A 38 0.98 7.56 2.35
N TYR A 39 1.92 8.29 1.73
CA TYR A 39 2.70 9.34 2.36
C TYR A 39 2.67 10.60 1.51
N TYR A 40 2.80 11.76 2.15
CA TYR A 40 2.87 13.07 1.49
C TYR A 40 4.00 13.93 2.07
N GLY A 41 4.44 14.93 1.32
CA GLY A 41 5.45 15.86 1.80
C GLY A 41 5.86 16.90 0.75
N THR A 42 6.47 17.99 1.20
CA THR A 42 6.91 19.07 0.31
C THR A 42 8.18 18.74 -0.47
N SER A 43 8.93 17.74 0.00
CA SER A 43 10.13 17.21 -0.65
C SER A 43 10.36 15.78 -0.19
N ALA A 44 10.95 14.97 -1.08
CA ALA A 44 11.33 13.59 -0.85
C ALA A 44 12.86 13.37 -1.04
N ALA A 45 13.64 14.45 -1.08
CA ALA A 45 15.10 14.40 -1.22
C ALA A 45 15.78 13.70 -0.03
N GLN A 46 17.07 13.35 -0.18
CA GLN A 46 17.89 12.82 0.91
C GLN A 46 17.77 13.70 2.17
N GLY A 47 17.60 13.08 3.33
CA GLY A 47 17.45 13.79 4.61
C GLY A 47 16.04 14.29 4.90
N GLN A 48 15.12 14.25 3.93
CA GLN A 48 13.71 14.56 4.16
C GLN A 48 12.93 13.34 4.66
N THR A 49 11.76 13.55 5.24
CA THR A 49 10.83 12.50 5.66
C THR A 49 9.44 12.83 5.16
N CYS A 50 8.82 11.89 4.44
CA CYS A 50 7.41 12.00 4.06
C CYS A 50 6.50 11.59 5.22
N THR A 51 5.41 12.34 5.40
CA THR A 51 4.43 12.17 6.46
C THR A 51 3.38 11.14 6.05
N GLN A 52 3.03 10.23 6.95
CA GLN A 52 2.03 9.20 6.68
C GLN A 52 0.62 9.79 6.61
N CYS A 53 -0.18 9.31 5.68
CA CYS A 53 -1.61 9.59 5.63
C CYS A 53 -2.35 9.03 6.86
N PRO A 54 -3.42 9.71 7.34
CA PRO A 54 -4.28 9.18 8.41
C PRO A 54 -4.79 7.77 8.13
N THR A 55 -5.11 7.02 9.19
CA THR A 55 -5.61 5.64 9.08
C THR A 55 -6.80 5.54 8.13
N GLY A 56 -6.75 4.54 7.24
CA GLY A 56 -7.81 4.28 6.26
C GLY A 56 -7.75 5.17 5.02
N THR A 57 -6.87 6.16 4.98
CA THR A 57 -6.65 7.04 3.82
C THR A 57 -5.36 6.68 3.09
N THR A 58 -5.21 7.15 1.86
CA THR A 58 -4.00 7.02 1.05
C THR A 58 -3.94 8.15 0.03
N THR A 59 -2.79 8.30 -0.62
CA THR A 59 -2.60 9.26 -1.73
C THR A 59 -2.92 8.61 -3.07
N ALA A 60 -3.01 9.41 -4.13
CA ALA A 60 -2.89 8.85 -5.48
C ALA A 60 -1.48 8.29 -5.74
N ALA A 61 -1.29 7.73 -6.93
CA ALA A 61 0.02 7.29 -7.38
C ALA A 61 1.07 8.40 -7.14
N PRO A 62 2.26 8.06 -6.62
CA PRO A 62 3.30 9.04 -6.35
C PRO A 62 3.58 9.93 -7.55
N SER A 63 3.52 11.24 -7.35
CA SER A 63 3.87 12.22 -8.40
C SER A 63 4.26 13.56 -7.78
N THR A 64 4.90 14.41 -8.59
CA THR A 64 5.22 15.80 -8.24
C THR A 64 4.00 16.73 -8.20
N THR A 65 2.81 16.20 -8.45
CA THR A 65 1.53 16.93 -8.50
C THR A 65 0.46 16.33 -7.59
N SER A 66 0.78 15.22 -6.92
CA SER A 66 -0.16 14.43 -6.11
C SER A 66 0.22 14.51 -4.63
N ASN A 67 1.37 13.94 -4.27
CA ASN A 67 1.78 13.78 -2.87
C ASN A 67 3.17 14.33 -2.57
N THR A 68 3.94 14.73 -3.58
CA THR A 68 5.29 15.29 -3.42
C THR A 68 5.42 16.64 -4.11
N MET A 69 4.92 17.71 -3.49
CA MET A 69 4.86 19.03 -4.14
C MET A 69 5.02 20.18 -3.16
N ALA A 70 5.45 21.34 -3.65
CA ALA A 70 5.45 22.55 -2.84
C ALA A 70 4.03 22.83 -2.33
N GLY A 71 3.88 22.94 -1.00
CA GLY A 71 2.57 23.08 -0.36
C GLY A 71 1.80 21.77 -0.13
N ALA A 72 2.40 20.60 -0.37
CA ALA A 72 1.78 19.33 0.00
C ALA A 72 1.48 19.27 1.50
N ASP A 73 0.23 19.00 1.82
CA ASP A 73 -0.26 18.80 3.18
C ASP A 73 -1.17 17.56 3.24
N VAL A 74 -1.86 17.36 4.38
CA VAL A 74 -2.74 16.22 4.63
C VAL A 74 -3.86 16.04 3.59
N SER A 75 -4.23 17.10 2.85
CA SER A 75 -5.18 17.04 1.75
C SER A 75 -4.71 16.21 0.56
N ALA A 76 -3.41 15.88 0.46
CA ALA A 76 -2.88 14.93 -0.52
C ALA A 76 -3.41 13.49 -0.33
N CYS A 77 -3.92 13.17 0.88
CA CYS A 77 -4.54 11.89 1.21
C CYS A 77 -5.99 11.85 0.69
N THR A 78 -6.12 11.84 -0.64
CA THR A 78 -7.39 12.02 -1.37
C THR A 78 -8.22 10.75 -1.54
N GLN A 79 -7.70 9.59 -1.16
CA GLN A 79 -8.34 8.28 -1.41
C GLN A 79 -8.47 7.49 -0.12
N CYS A 80 -9.43 6.56 -0.09
CA CYS A 80 -9.49 5.55 0.95
C CYS A 80 -8.68 4.32 0.56
N SER A 81 -7.92 3.81 1.53
CA SER A 81 -7.25 2.52 1.42
C SER A 81 -8.28 1.39 1.20
N ALA A 82 -7.82 0.26 0.67
CA ALA A 82 -8.65 -0.93 0.52
C ALA A 82 -9.36 -1.29 1.84
N ASN A 83 -10.62 -1.71 1.72
CA ASN A 83 -11.51 -2.02 2.83
C ASN A 83 -12.07 -0.83 3.62
N TYR A 84 -11.95 0.39 3.09
CA TYR A 84 -12.58 1.58 3.66
C TYR A 84 -13.49 2.25 2.63
N GLN A 85 -14.67 2.68 3.06
CA GLN A 85 -15.56 3.52 2.26
C GLN A 85 -15.23 5.00 2.48
N MET A 86 -15.49 5.84 1.47
CA MET A 86 -15.30 7.28 1.56
C MET A 86 -16.61 7.98 1.93
N THR A 87 -16.58 8.75 3.01
CA THR A 87 -17.72 9.53 3.53
C THR A 87 -17.57 11.03 3.32
N ALA A 88 -16.33 11.51 3.14
CA ALA A 88 -16.04 12.87 2.72
C ALA A 88 -14.75 12.91 1.88
N VAL A 89 -14.69 13.80 0.90
CA VAL A 89 -13.46 14.06 0.12
C VAL A 89 -12.44 14.82 0.96
N ALA A 90 -11.16 14.73 0.57
CA ALA A 90 -10.14 15.62 1.11
C ALA A 90 -10.43 17.09 0.74
N ALA A 91 -10.03 18.00 1.62
CA ALA A 91 -10.22 19.43 1.44
C ALA A 91 -8.89 20.17 1.63
N ALA A 92 -8.55 21.03 0.67
CA ALA A 92 -7.44 21.96 0.84
C ALA A 92 -7.74 22.97 1.95
N ALA A 93 -6.69 23.54 2.55
CA ALA A 93 -6.86 24.58 3.56
C ALA A 93 -7.60 25.80 2.96
N ALA A 94 -8.63 26.27 3.65
CA ALA A 94 -9.40 27.45 3.27
C ALA A 94 -9.80 28.19 4.54
N ALA A 95 -9.27 29.40 4.76
CA ALA A 95 -9.49 30.12 6.01
C ALA A 95 -11.00 30.26 6.35
N PRO A 96 -11.44 29.89 7.57
CA PRO A 96 -10.65 29.52 8.76
C PRO A 96 -10.36 28.00 8.93
N ALA A 97 -10.77 27.16 7.99
CA ALA A 97 -10.63 25.71 8.06
C ALA A 97 -9.22 25.23 7.63
N PRO A 98 -8.56 24.36 8.43
CA PRO A 98 -7.32 23.72 8.01
C PRO A 98 -7.56 22.71 6.89
N ALA A 99 -6.49 22.29 6.22
CA ALA A 99 -6.55 21.17 5.28
C ALA A 99 -6.97 19.87 5.99
N ALA A 100 -7.67 19.01 5.27
CA ALA A 100 -8.15 17.73 5.77
C ALA A 100 -7.97 16.62 4.71
N ALA A 101 -7.60 15.42 5.16
CA ALA A 101 -7.63 14.21 4.34
C ALA A 101 -9.08 13.80 4.02
N ALA A 102 -9.23 12.84 3.10
CA ALA A 102 -10.49 12.15 2.93
C ALA A 102 -10.94 11.49 4.25
N THR A 103 -12.25 11.43 4.48
CA THR A 103 -12.80 10.72 5.65
C THR A 103 -13.20 9.31 5.24
N CYS A 104 -12.47 8.34 5.78
CA CYS A 104 -12.59 6.93 5.41
C CYS A 104 -13.06 6.09 6.61
N VAL A 105 -14.09 5.28 6.40
CA VAL A 105 -14.66 4.40 7.44
C VAL A 105 -14.45 2.95 7.04
N ALA A 106 -13.99 2.12 7.98
CA ALA A 106 -13.75 0.71 7.70
C ALA A 106 -15.06 -0.01 7.30
N CYS A 107 -14.98 -0.85 6.28
CA CYS A 107 -16.11 -1.65 5.84
C CYS A 107 -16.54 -2.68 6.91
N PRO A 108 -17.85 -2.73 7.26
CA PRO A 108 -18.37 -3.65 8.28
C PRO A 108 -18.50 -5.09 7.75
N ASN A 109 -18.97 -6.03 8.58
CA ASN A 109 -19.36 -7.39 8.17
C ASN A 109 -18.29 -8.19 7.41
N ASN A 110 -17.00 -7.93 7.68
CA ASN A 110 -15.87 -8.52 6.94
C ASN A 110 -15.91 -8.26 5.43
N SER A 111 -16.69 -7.28 5.01
CA SER A 111 -16.68 -6.74 3.66
C SER A 111 -15.50 -5.78 3.47
N GLY A 112 -15.30 -5.37 2.22
CA GLY A 112 -14.22 -4.52 1.80
C GLY A 112 -14.44 -4.01 0.39
N ASN A 113 -13.38 -3.42 -0.17
CA ASN A 113 -13.30 -2.88 -1.52
C ASN A 113 -11.83 -2.77 -1.94
N THR A 114 -11.58 -2.36 -3.18
CA THR A 114 -10.23 -2.15 -3.71
C THR A 114 -9.68 -0.74 -3.45
N GLY A 115 -10.34 0.04 -2.59
CA GLY A 115 -10.12 1.47 -2.37
C GLY A 115 -11.25 2.31 -2.96
N ALA A 116 -11.55 3.44 -2.30
CA ALA A 116 -12.61 4.36 -2.71
C ALA A 116 -12.02 5.74 -3.04
N THR A 117 -12.44 6.32 -4.16
CA THR A 117 -11.96 7.63 -4.65
C THR A 117 -13.06 8.68 -4.72
N VAL A 118 -14.31 8.29 -4.45
CA VAL A 118 -15.49 9.14 -4.48
C VAL A 118 -16.32 8.90 -3.25
N VAL A 119 -17.00 9.94 -2.77
CA VAL A 119 -17.94 9.83 -1.65
C VAL A 119 -19.10 8.92 -2.05
N GLY A 120 -19.50 8.06 -1.12
CA GLY A 120 -20.66 7.19 -1.29
C GLY A 120 -21.09 6.59 0.04
N ASP A 121 -21.74 5.43 -0.03
CA ASP A 121 -22.31 4.74 1.12
C ASP A 121 -21.72 3.33 1.28
N LEU A 122 -22.36 2.51 2.14
CA LEU A 122 -21.98 1.13 2.41
C LEU A 122 -21.97 0.20 1.19
N SER A 123 -22.62 0.59 0.07
CA SER A 123 -22.51 -0.14 -1.20
C SER A 123 -21.09 -0.17 -1.74
N GLN A 124 -20.21 0.75 -1.32
CA GLN A 124 -18.79 0.70 -1.65
C GLN A 124 -18.11 -0.53 -1.07
N CYS A 125 -18.66 -1.14 -0.01
CA CYS A 125 -18.13 -2.34 0.62
C CYS A 125 -18.71 -3.61 -0.06
N ASN A 126 -18.38 -3.78 -1.33
CA ASN A 126 -19.01 -4.71 -2.27
C ASN A 126 -18.30 -6.06 -2.44
N ILE A 127 -17.17 -6.27 -1.76
CA ILE A 127 -16.44 -7.55 -1.79
C ILE A 127 -16.27 -8.09 -0.37
N CYS A 128 -16.06 -9.40 -0.25
CA CYS A 128 -15.64 -9.99 1.01
C CYS A 128 -14.11 -10.00 1.14
N LYS A 129 -13.60 -9.74 2.35
CA LYS A 129 -12.17 -9.84 2.66
C LYS A 129 -11.68 -11.28 2.44
N ALA A 130 -10.36 -11.45 2.27
CA ALA A 130 -9.75 -12.77 2.18
C ALA A 130 -10.12 -13.63 3.42
N GLY A 131 -10.41 -14.91 3.20
CA GLY A 131 -10.92 -15.83 4.22
C GLY A 131 -12.45 -15.80 4.43
N TYR A 132 -13.17 -14.95 3.68
CA TYR A 132 -14.63 -14.87 3.69
C TYR A 132 -15.21 -15.03 2.27
N TYR A 133 -16.47 -15.47 2.18
CA TYR A 133 -17.23 -15.52 0.94
C TYR A 133 -18.57 -14.78 1.09
N GLN A 134 -19.09 -14.28 -0.02
CA GLN A 134 -20.33 -13.51 -0.04
C GLN A 134 -21.55 -14.41 0.14
N THR A 135 -22.43 -14.04 1.06
CA THR A 135 -23.77 -14.65 1.23
C THR A 135 -24.88 -13.72 0.76
N THR A 136 -24.61 -12.40 0.74
CA THR A 136 -25.52 -11.40 0.19
C THR A 136 -24.69 -10.29 -0.45
N ALA A 137 -25.04 -9.92 -1.68
CA ALA A 137 -24.40 -8.81 -2.38
C ALA A 137 -24.71 -7.47 -1.70
N ALA A 138 -23.77 -6.53 -1.81
CA ALA A 138 -24.02 -5.15 -1.40
C ALA A 138 -25.15 -4.52 -2.22
N SER A 139 -25.86 -3.58 -1.60
CA SER A 139 -26.88 -2.74 -2.23
C SER A 139 -26.78 -1.32 -1.70
N THR A 140 -27.58 -0.38 -2.20
CA THR A 140 -27.57 1.01 -1.74
C THR A 140 -27.76 1.09 -0.23
N GLY A 141 -26.81 1.72 0.46
CA GLY A 141 -26.80 1.81 1.93
C GLY A 141 -26.48 0.50 2.68
N VAL A 142 -26.17 -0.60 2.00
CA VAL A 142 -25.92 -1.91 2.62
C VAL A 142 -24.65 -2.55 2.07
N ALA A 143 -23.73 -2.90 2.98
CA ALA A 143 -22.50 -3.61 2.63
C ALA A 143 -22.76 -5.10 2.32
N SER A 144 -21.81 -5.76 1.67
CA SER A 144 -21.88 -7.21 1.46
C SER A 144 -21.96 -7.95 2.80
N ALA A 145 -22.81 -8.98 2.86
CA ALA A 145 -22.78 -9.93 3.95
C ALA A 145 -21.75 -11.02 3.62
N CYS A 146 -20.77 -11.20 4.50
CA CYS A 146 -19.67 -12.12 4.30
C CYS A 146 -19.62 -13.15 5.42
N GLN A 147 -19.52 -14.41 5.05
CA GLN A 147 -19.38 -15.53 5.97
C GLN A 147 -17.95 -16.07 5.90
N GLN A 148 -17.40 -16.42 7.06
CA GLN A 148 -16.06 -17.00 7.16
C GLN A 148 -16.03 -18.37 6.48
N CYS A 149 -14.95 -18.69 5.78
CA CYS A 149 -14.73 -20.03 5.27
C CYS A 149 -14.68 -21.06 6.43
N PRO A 150 -15.54 -22.10 6.43
CA PRO A 150 -15.56 -23.11 7.49
C PRO A 150 -14.25 -23.90 7.61
N SER A 151 -13.57 -24.12 6.48
CA SER A 151 -12.26 -24.74 6.40
C SER A 151 -11.44 -24.03 5.32
N GLY A 152 -10.22 -23.62 5.65
CA GLY A 152 -9.29 -23.00 4.69
C GLY A 152 -9.49 -21.50 4.50
N THR A 153 -9.12 -21.01 3.32
CA THR A 153 -9.09 -19.58 2.98
C THR A 153 -9.67 -19.35 1.59
N SER A 154 -10.22 -18.16 1.37
CA SER A 154 -10.65 -17.67 0.05
C SER A 154 -9.87 -16.42 -0.33
N VAL A 155 -9.82 -16.12 -1.63
CA VAL A 155 -9.34 -14.81 -2.11
C VAL A 155 -10.38 -13.74 -1.84
N ALA A 156 -9.95 -12.48 -1.69
CA ALA A 156 -10.88 -11.35 -1.57
C ALA A 156 -11.82 -11.28 -2.79
N GLY A 157 -13.09 -10.95 -2.57
CA GLY A 157 -14.12 -10.93 -3.62
C GLY A 157 -14.75 -12.28 -3.93
N SER A 158 -14.45 -13.34 -3.18
CA SER A 158 -15.11 -14.65 -3.37
C SER A 158 -16.62 -14.57 -3.14
N THR A 159 -17.40 -15.12 -4.07
CA THR A 159 -18.87 -15.07 -4.07
C THR A 159 -19.56 -16.38 -3.67
N SER A 160 -18.78 -17.42 -3.34
CA SER A 160 -19.31 -18.75 -3.03
C SER A 160 -18.44 -19.47 -2.00
N SER A 161 -19.07 -20.34 -1.20
CA SER A 161 -18.38 -21.24 -0.27
C SER A 161 -17.45 -22.23 -0.96
N THR A 162 -17.70 -22.55 -2.24
CA THR A 162 -16.82 -23.42 -3.04
C THR A 162 -15.46 -22.79 -3.35
N ALA A 163 -15.32 -21.46 -3.18
CA ALA A 163 -14.04 -20.77 -3.30
C ALA A 163 -13.15 -20.92 -2.05
N CYS A 164 -13.69 -21.49 -0.96
CA CYS A 164 -12.91 -21.81 0.22
C CYS A 164 -12.04 -23.04 -0.08
N THR A 165 -10.74 -22.81 -0.24
CA THR A 165 -9.77 -23.88 -0.42
C THR A 165 -9.06 -24.12 0.89
N SER A 166 -8.92 -25.39 1.28
CA SER A 166 -8.04 -25.77 2.39
C SER A 166 -6.69 -25.12 2.17
N SER A 167 -6.19 -24.41 3.18
CA SER A 167 -4.85 -23.84 3.15
C SER A 167 -3.85 -24.99 3.24
N THR A 168 -3.66 -25.73 2.14
CA THR A 168 -2.57 -26.67 2.00
C THR A 168 -1.33 -25.82 1.88
N THR A 169 -0.80 -25.40 3.02
CA THR A 169 0.55 -24.89 3.12
C THR A 169 1.44 -25.98 2.53
N SER A 170 1.97 -25.74 1.34
CA SER A 170 2.98 -26.56 0.67
C SER A 170 4.31 -26.51 1.41
N SER A 171 4.30 -26.71 2.73
CA SER A 171 5.50 -26.84 3.57
C SER A 171 6.40 -27.98 3.11
N LYS A 172 5.91 -28.90 2.25
CA LYS A 172 6.73 -29.96 1.63
C LYS A 172 7.59 -29.49 0.45
N MET A 173 7.29 -28.36 -0.19
CA MET A 173 8.11 -27.85 -1.31
C MET A 173 9.33 -27.03 -0.86
N LEU A 174 9.27 -26.35 0.30
CA LEU A 174 10.42 -25.59 0.81
C LEU A 174 11.58 -26.48 1.26
N PHE A 175 11.30 -27.67 1.79
CA PHE A 175 12.35 -28.62 2.20
C PHE A 175 13.04 -29.29 1.00
N ALA A 176 12.38 -29.41 -0.15
CA ALA A 176 12.98 -29.97 -1.35
C ALA A 176 14.03 -29.03 -1.96
N SER A 177 13.77 -27.72 -1.96
CA SER A 177 14.70 -26.72 -2.50
C SER A 177 15.94 -26.52 -1.61
N LEU A 178 15.79 -26.59 -0.29
CA LEU A 178 16.91 -26.43 0.64
C LEU A 178 17.84 -27.66 0.61
N ALA A 179 17.30 -28.87 0.42
CA ALA A 179 18.10 -30.09 0.30
C ALA A 179 18.98 -30.12 -0.96
N ILE A 180 18.46 -29.63 -2.10
CA ILE A 180 19.21 -29.55 -3.37
C ILE A 180 20.36 -28.54 -3.29
N LEU A 181 20.15 -27.42 -2.58
CA LEU A 181 21.19 -26.41 -2.38
C LEU A 181 22.31 -26.96 -1.47
N ILE A 182 21.99 -27.72 -0.42
CA ILE A 182 23.01 -28.29 0.48
C ILE A 182 23.85 -29.36 -0.23
N THR A 183 23.26 -30.20 -1.08
CA THR A 183 24.03 -31.22 -1.84
C THR A 183 24.96 -30.65 -2.91
N SER A 184 24.77 -29.41 -3.35
CA SER A 184 25.62 -28.77 -4.37
C SER A 184 26.77 -27.91 -3.80
N LEU A 185 26.75 -27.65 -2.49
CA LEU A 185 27.84 -26.95 -1.77
C LEU A 185 28.85 -27.91 -1.11
N LEU A 186 28.58 -29.23 -1.14
CA LEU A 186 29.39 -30.29 -0.55
C LEU A 186 29.99 -31.26 -1.60
N ALA A 187 29.89 -30.92 -2.89
CA ALA A 187 30.47 -31.65 -4.02
C ALA A 187 31.58 -30.83 -4.68
#